data_AF-A0A8X6L7W1-F1
#
_entry.id   AF-A0A8X6L7W1-F1
#
_cell.length_a   1.000
_cell.length_b   1.000
_cell.length_c   1.000
_cell.angle_alpha   90.00
_cell.angle_beta   90.00
_cell.angle_gamma   90.00
#
_symmetry.space_group_name_H-M   'P 1'
#
loop_
_entity.id
_entity.type
_entity.pdbx_description
1 polymer ?
#
loop_
_entity_poly.entity_id
_entity_poly.type
_entity_poly.pdbx_seq_one_letter_code
_entity_poly.pdbx_strand_id
1 'polypeptide(L)'
;MSETEKAQMAQNRTARDRIKASLTRLESSFDELNTRNEISIRLSRLDNLCIELERLDSTMSLEEYDLEEFEEKYFNLNGRNLRIN
;
A
#
# COMPACT_ATOMS: atom_id res chain seq x y z
N MET A 1 -31.57 -51.81 -16.22
CA MET A 1 -30.47 -51.14 -15.49
C MET A 1 -30.18 -51.94 -14.23
N SER A 2 -28.97 -52.48 -14.11
CA SER A 2 -28.56 -53.35 -13.00
C SER A 2 -28.37 -52.56 -11.70
N GLU A 3 -28.40 -53.25 -10.56
CA GLU A 3 -28.07 -52.60 -9.28
C GLU A 3 -26.65 -52.04 -9.26
N THR A 4 -25.72 -52.70 -9.94
CA THR A 4 -24.33 -52.26 -10.10
C THR A 4 -24.24 -50.94 -10.86
N GLU A 5 -25.02 -50.78 -11.93
CA GLU A 5 -25.09 -49.51 -12.69
C GLU A 5 -25.67 -48.37 -11.85
N LYS A 6 -26.70 -48.66 -11.03
CA LYS A 6 -27.29 -47.69 -10.10
C LYS A 6 -26.28 -47.24 -9.04
N ALA A 7 -25.54 -48.17 -8.45
CA ALA A 7 -24.51 -47.88 -7.45
C ALA A 7 -23.37 -47.02 -8.04
N GLN A 8 -22.90 -47.37 -9.24
CA GLN A 8 -21.87 -46.60 -9.94
C GLN A 8 -22.32 -45.18 -10.25
N MET A 9 -23.57 -44.99 -10.71
CA MET A 9 -24.11 -43.65 -10.94
C MET A 9 -24.20 -42.82 -9.66
N ALA A 10 -24.58 -43.43 -8.53
CA ALA A 10 -24.65 -42.73 -7.24
C ALA A 10 -23.25 -42.30 -6.76
N GLN A 11 -22.24 -43.17 -6.94
CA GLN A 11 -20.84 -42.83 -6.64
C GLN A 11 -20.34 -41.71 -7.54
N ASN A 12 -20.61 -41.78 -8.86
CA ASN A 12 -20.20 -40.75 -9.81
C ASN A 12 -20.85 -39.40 -9.50
N ARG A 13 -22.14 -39.38 -9.11
CA ARG A 13 -22.82 -38.14 -8.67
C ARG A 13 -22.14 -37.55 -7.43
N THR A 14 -21.88 -38.38 -6.42
CA THR A 14 -21.19 -37.94 -5.20
C THR A 14 -19.80 -37.38 -5.50
N ALA A 15 -19.04 -38.05 -6.36
CA ALA A 15 -17.72 -37.60 -6.77
C ALA A 15 -17.79 -36.25 -7.50
N ARG A 16 -18.73 -36.10 -8.43
CA ARG A 16 -18.96 -34.84 -9.16
C ARG A 16 -19.34 -33.71 -8.22
N ASP A 17 -20.23 -33.95 -7.27
CA ASP A 17 -20.70 -32.91 -6.34
C ASP A 17 -19.56 -32.47 -5.41
N ARG A 18 -18.67 -33.40 -5.01
CA ARG A 18 -17.43 -33.08 -4.28
C ARG A 18 -16.47 -32.24 -5.11
N ILE A 19 -16.24 -32.62 -6.38
CA ILE A 19 -15.38 -31.84 -7.28
C ILE A 19 -15.92 -30.41 -7.44
N LYS A 20 -17.23 -30.27 -7.63
CA LYS A 20 -17.88 -28.96 -7.74
C LYS A 20 -17.68 -28.11 -6.48
N ALA A 21 -17.86 -28.71 -5.30
CA ALA A 21 -17.61 -28.02 -4.04
C ALA A 21 -16.14 -27.58 -3.88
N SER A 22 -15.19 -28.43 -4.29
CA SER A 22 -13.77 -28.09 -4.28
C SER A 22 -13.43 -26.96 -5.25
N LEU A 23 -14.02 -26.95 -6.46
CA LEU A 23 -13.83 -25.87 -7.44
C LEU A 23 -14.32 -24.53 -6.91
N THR A 24 -15.53 -24.49 -6.34
CA THR A 24 -16.08 -23.25 -5.76
C THR A 24 -15.21 -22.71 -4.63
N ARG A 25 -14.63 -23.58 -3.80
CA ARG A 25 -13.68 -23.15 -2.76
C ARG A 25 -12.39 -22.59 -3.37
N LEU A 26 -11.88 -23.22 -4.42
CA LEU A 26 -10.67 -22.76 -5.09
C LEU A 26 -10.87 -21.39 -5.75
N GLU A 27 -12.01 -21.18 -6.41
CA GLU A 27 -12.40 -19.88 -6.98
C GLU A 27 -12.45 -18.81 -5.88
N SER A 28 -13.10 -19.11 -4.76
CA SER A 28 -13.17 -18.18 -3.62
C SER A 28 -11.78 -17.83 -3.05
N SER A 29 -10.91 -18.83 -2.88
CA SER A 29 -9.54 -18.59 -2.42
C SER A 29 -8.70 -17.80 -3.41
N PHE A 30 -8.94 -17.96 -4.72
CA PHE A 30 -8.25 -17.19 -5.75
C PHE A 30 -8.64 -15.71 -5.69
N ASP A 31 -9.93 -15.41 -5.51
CA ASP A 31 -10.42 -14.04 -5.37
C ASP A 31 -9.88 -13.36 -4.10
N GLU A 32 -9.81 -14.09 -2.99
CA GLU A 32 -9.17 -13.63 -1.76
C GLU A 32 -7.68 -13.31 -1.96
N LEU A 33 -6.96 -14.16 -2.68
CA LEU A 33 -5.54 -13.95 -2.99
C LEU A 33 -5.33 -12.73 -3.89
N ASN A 34 -6.17 -12.53 -4.91
CA ASN A 34 -6.12 -11.34 -5.76
C ASN A 34 -6.35 -10.07 -4.93
N THR A 35 -7.37 -10.09 -4.06
CA THR A 35 -7.66 -8.98 -3.15
C THR A 35 -6.46 -8.66 -2.25
N ARG A 36 -5.84 -9.69 -1.66
CA ARG A 36 -4.63 -9.51 -0.82
C ARG A 36 -3.46 -8.95 -1.63
N ASN A 37 -3.25 -9.41 -2.87
CA ASN A 37 -2.21 -8.91 -3.74
C ASN A 37 -2.41 -7.43 -4.07
N GLU A 38 -3.63 -7.02 -4.40
CA GLU A 38 -3.96 -5.62 -4.64
C GLU A 38 -3.72 -4.74 -3.41
N ILE A 39 -4.11 -5.19 -2.22
CA ILE A 39 -3.85 -4.49 -0.96
C ILE A 39 -2.34 -4.34 -0.74
N SER A 40 -1.56 -5.40 -0.95
CA SER A 40 -0.10 -5.39 -0.80
C SER A 40 0.56 -4.34 -1.71
N ILE A 41 0.14 -4.27 -2.98
CA ILE A 41 0.64 -3.27 -3.93
C ILE A 41 0.31 -1.84 -3.46
N ARG A 42 -0.91 -1.62 -2.94
CA ARG A 42 -1.31 -0.29 -2.42
C ARG A 42 -0.51 0.09 -1.18
N LEU A 43 -0.26 -0.84 -0.26
CA LEU A 43 0.55 -0.61 0.93
C LEU A 43 1.99 -0.24 0.55
N SER A 44 2.61 -0.96 -0.38
CA SER A 44 3.96 -0.63 -0.85
C SER A 44 4.04 0.76 -1.47
N ARG A 45 3.00 1.22 -2.17
CA ARG A 45 2.91 2.59 -2.68
C ARG A 45 2.78 3.62 -1.56
N LEU A 46 1.99 3.32 -0.52
CA LEU A 46 1.86 4.20 0.64
C LEU A 46 3.19 4.34 1.39
N ASP A 47 3.93 3.25 1.58
CA ASP A 47 5.25 3.31 2.23
C ASP A 47 6.21 4.23 1.47
N ASN A 48 6.23 4.15 0.14
CA ASN A 48 7.04 5.05 -0.69
C ASN A 48 6.62 6.51 -0.54
N LEU A 49 5.31 6.79 -0.51
CA LEU A 49 4.81 8.16 -0.31
C LEU A 49 5.17 8.70 1.09
N CYS A 50 5.14 7.87 2.13
CA CYS A 50 5.59 8.27 3.46
C CYS A 50 7.07 8.67 3.46
N ILE A 51 7.93 7.90 2.78
CA ILE A 51 9.35 8.23 2.65
C ILE A 51 9.55 9.55 1.89
N GLU A 52 8.77 9.79 0.83
CA GLU A 52 8.83 11.05 0.09
C GLU A 52 8.38 12.25 0.94
N LEU A 53 7.35 12.07 1.78
CA LEU A 53 6.90 13.10 2.71
C LEU A 53 7.96 13.43 3.77
N GLU A 54 8.60 12.42 4.37
CA GLU A 54 9.69 12.62 5.34
C GLU A 54 10.88 13.37 4.72
N ARG A 55 11.19 13.08 3.45
CA ARG A 55 12.21 13.83 2.69
C ARG A 55 11.81 15.28 2.48
N LEU A 56 10.57 15.53 2.07
CA LEU A 56 10.08 16.88 1.84
C LEU A 56 10.09 17.71 3.12
N ASP A 57 9.64 17.13 4.23
CA ASP A 57 9.64 17.76 5.57
C ASP A 57 11.06 18.14 6.00
N SER A 58 12.03 17.26 5.73
CA SER A 58 13.45 17.53 5.99
C SER A 58 13.99 18.68 5.12
N THR A 59 13.60 18.74 3.84
CA THR A 59 14.01 19.83 2.94
C THR A 59 13.39 21.16 3.35
N MET A 60 12.10 21.18 3.70
CA MET A 60 11.44 22.40 4.18
C MET A 60 12.10 22.93 5.46
N SER A 61 12.45 22.05 6.39
CA SER A 61 13.14 22.44 7.63
C SER A 61 14.51 23.11 7.37
N LEU A 62 15.23 22.66 6.32
CA LEU A 62 16.49 23.28 5.92
C LEU A 62 16.27 24.66 5.26
N GLU A 63 15.24 24.78 4.42
CA GLU A 63 14.89 26.06 3.78
C GLU A 63 14.42 27.10 4.81
N GLU A 64 13.66 26.68 5.83
CA GLU A 64 13.25 27.55 6.95
C GLU A 64 14.48 28.03 7.74
N TYR A 65 15.42 27.13 8.04
CA TYR A 65 16.68 27.49 8.71
C TYR A 65 17.50 28.51 7.90
N ASP A 66 17.65 28.29 6.59
CA ASP A 66 18.39 29.19 5.70
C ASP A 66 17.75 30.59 5.63
N LEU A 67 16.42 30.66 5.67
CA LEU A 67 15.67 31.92 5.71
C LEU A 67 15.87 32.66 7.04
N GLU A 68 15.79 31.96 8.17
CA GLU A 68 16.05 32.55 9.49
C GLU A 68 17.48 33.11 9.58
N GLU A 69 18.49 32.37 9.09
CA GLU A 69 19.88 32.82 9.06
C GLU A 69 20.07 34.05 8.14
N PHE A 70 19.39 34.08 7.00
CA PHE A 70 19.41 35.24 6.10
C PHE A 70 18.79 36.48 6.75
N GLU A 71 17.62 36.34 7.37
CA GLU A 71 16.94 37.43 8.08
C GLU A 71 17.81 37.99 9.20
N GLU A 72 18.40 37.12 10.04
CA GLU A 72 19.29 37.53 11.13
C GLU A 72 20.50 38.33 10.60
N LYS A 73 21.14 37.86 9.53
CA LYS A 73 22.27 38.58 8.89
C LYS A 73 21.83 39.93 8.32
N TYR A 74 20.67 39.98 7.66
CA TYR A 74 20.13 41.21 7.08
C TYR A 74 19.79 42.25 8.15
N PHE A 75 19.11 41.86 9.23
CA PHE A 75 18.82 42.73 10.37
C PHE A 75 20.09 43.24 11.05
N ASN A 76 21.09 42.38 11.25
CA ASN A 76 22.38 42.77 11.83
C ASN A 76 23.15 43.78 10.95
N LEU A 77 23.08 43.65 9.62
CA LEU A 77 23.69 44.60 8.69
C LEU A 77 22.97 45.96 8.72
N ASN A 78 21.64 45.97 8.71
CA ASN A 78 20.85 47.21 8.75
C ASN A 78 20.93 47.93 10.11
N GLY A 79 20.97 47.19 11.22
CA GLY A 79 21.17 47.75 12.56
C GLY A 79 22.56 48.37 12.75
N ARG A 80 23.59 47.86 12.05
CA ARG A 80 24.93 48.48 12.02
C ARG A 80 24.96 49.74 11.16
N ASN A 81 24.28 49.76 10.02
CA ASN A 81 24.20 50.95 9.16
C ASN A 81 23.49 52.15 9.82
N LEU A 82 22.57 51.91 10.76
CA LEU A 82 21.88 52.96 11.52
C LEU A 82 22.70 53.56 12.68
N ARG A 83 23.81 52.92 13.11
CA ARG A 83 24.67 53.40 14.19
C ARG A 83 25.90 54.21 13.72
N ILE A 84 26.12 54.28 12.40
CA ILE A 84 27.32 54.90 11.79
C ILE A 84 27.00 56.24 11.12
N ASN A 85 25.75 56.71 11.17
CA ASN A 85 25.37 58.08 10.77
C ASN A 85 25.19 59.01 11.98
#